data_AF-A0A971QAB8-F1
#
_entry.id   AF-A0A971QAB8-F1
#
_cell.length_a   1.000
_cell.length_b   1.000
_cell.length_c   1.000
_cell.angle_alpha   90.00
_cell.angle_beta   90.00
_cell.angle_gamma   90.00
#
_symmetry.space_group_name_H-M   'P 1'
#
loop_
_entity.id
_entity.type
_entity.pdbx_description
1 polymer ?
#
loop_
_entity_poly.entity_id
_entity_poly.type
_entity_poly.pdbx_seq_one_letter_code
_entity_poly.pdbx_strand_id
1 'polypeptide(L)'
;MAHVCLVNPPGIKTTSGLQMHTPNPPTGLAYIAAAVRAAGHRVTVIDATGSALDQIRPMAGRPDILVQGLTPAQIAAQVPADADALGLSCLFSTLWPISRQVLEA
;
A
#
# COMPACT_ATOMS: atom_id res chain seq x y z
N MET A 1 -14.04 -7.57 19.55
CA MET A 1 -13.16 -8.07 18.46
C MET A 1 -13.21 -7.03 17.36
N ALA A 2 -12.09 -6.37 17.05
CA ALA A 2 -12.03 -5.36 15.99
C ALA A 2 -11.68 -5.99 14.64
N HIS A 3 -12.06 -5.34 13.55
CA HIS A 3 -11.59 -5.62 12.19
C HIS A 3 -10.59 -4.54 11.76
N VAL A 4 -9.33 -4.92 11.58
CA VAL A 4 -8.26 -4.03 11.13
C VAL A 4 -7.94 -4.27 9.66
N CYS A 5 -8.03 -3.24 8.83
CA CYS A 5 -7.57 -3.28 7.45
C CYS A 5 -6.15 -2.71 7.37
N LEU A 6 -5.21 -3.47 6.81
CA LEU A 6 -3.81 -3.10 6.68
C LEU A 6 -3.45 -2.98 5.20
N VAL A 7 -2.84 -1.87 4.80
CA VAL A 7 -2.55 -1.56 3.40
C VAL A 7 -1.04 -1.41 3.19
N ASN A 8 -0.49 -2.16 2.24
CA ASN A 8 0.80 -1.86 1.63
C ASN A 8 0.53 -0.99 0.39
N PRO A 9 1.02 0.25 0.31
CA PRO A 9 0.74 1.14 -0.81
C PRO A 9 1.39 0.63 -2.11
N PRO A 10 1.00 1.19 -3.27
CA PRO A 10 1.71 0.94 -4.51
C PRO A 10 3.13 1.53 -4.44
N GLY A 11 4.08 0.85 -5.07
CA GLY A 11 5.47 1.30 -5.13
C GLY A 11 5.64 2.51 -6.04
N ILE A 12 6.71 3.28 -5.81
CA ILE A 12 7.11 4.38 -6.69
C ILE A 12 8.53 4.15 -7.19
N LYS A 13 8.79 4.59 -8.43
CA LYS A 13 10.09 4.48 -9.06
C LYS A 13 10.40 5.64 -10.00
N THR A 14 11.65 6.09 -10.07
CA THR A 14 12.08 7.08 -11.06
C THR A 14 12.47 6.40 -12.36
N THR A 15 12.32 7.11 -13.48
CA THR A 15 12.75 6.62 -14.81
C THR A 15 14.23 6.87 -15.09
N SER A 16 14.91 7.63 -14.22
CA SER A 16 16.33 7.99 -14.33
C SER A 16 17.05 7.80 -13.01
N GLY A 17 18.35 7.53 -13.07
CA GLY A 17 19.20 7.27 -11.92
C GLY A 17 19.21 5.79 -11.50
N LEU A 18 20.15 5.43 -10.63
CA LEU A 18 20.22 4.07 -10.09
C LEU A 18 19.13 3.91 -9.03
N GLN A 19 18.13 3.08 -9.32
CA GLN A 19 17.10 2.72 -8.37
C GLN A 19 17.08 1.21 -8.17
N MET A 20 17.24 0.79 -6.91
CA MET A 20 17.21 -0.62 -6.52
C MET A 20 15.90 -1.04 -5.83
N HIS A 21 14.93 -0.13 -5.71
CA HIS A 21 13.60 -0.45 -5.21
C HIS A 21 12.81 -1.21 -6.26
N THR A 22 12.75 -2.53 -6.10
CA THR A 22 11.77 -3.40 -6.75
C THR A 22 10.60 -3.64 -5.80
N PRO A 23 9.42 -4.02 -6.32
CA PRO A 23 8.40 -4.65 -5.51
C PRO A 23 9.02 -5.71 -4.59
N ASN A 24 8.70 -5.62 -3.31
CA ASN A 24 9.17 -6.56 -2.30
C ASN A 24 7.98 -6.93 -1.41
N PRO A 25 7.94 -8.17 -0.89
CA PRO A 25 6.90 -8.57 0.04
C PRO A 25 6.89 -7.65 1.27
N PRO A 26 5.72 -7.14 1.71
CA PRO A 26 5.63 -6.21 2.84
C PRO A 26 5.75 -6.96 4.18
N THR A 27 6.95 -7.49 4.47
CA THR A 27 7.21 -8.34 5.65
C THR A 27 6.88 -7.63 6.96
N GLY A 28 7.23 -6.34 7.10
CA GLY A 28 6.84 -5.54 8.26
C GLY A 28 5.33 -5.51 8.48
N LEU A 29 4.54 -5.34 7.40
CA LEU A 29 3.08 -5.38 7.47
C LEU A 29 2.57 -6.78 7.84
N ALA A 30 3.22 -7.84 7.36
CA ALA A 30 2.88 -9.21 7.70
C ALA A 30 3.07 -9.50 9.21
N TYR A 31 4.13 -8.97 9.83
CA TYR A 31 4.33 -9.06 11.28
C TYR A 31 3.22 -8.34 12.05
N ILE A 32 2.83 -7.14 11.63
CA ILE A 32 1.70 -6.42 12.24
C ILE A 32 0.40 -7.22 12.07
N ALA A 33 0.14 -7.77 10.88
CA ALA A 33 -1.04 -8.59 10.64
C ALA A 33 -1.08 -9.84 11.53
N ALA A 34 0.07 -10.49 11.74
CA ALA A 34 0.21 -11.61 12.67
C ALA A 34 -0.08 -11.19 14.12
N ALA A 35 0.45 -10.05 14.57
CA ALA A 35 0.20 -9.52 15.92
C ALA A 35 -1.29 -9.18 16.13
N VAL A 36 -1.96 -8.58 15.14
CA VAL A 36 -3.40 -8.29 15.17
C VAL A 36 -4.21 -9.59 15.31
N ARG A 37 -3.88 -10.64 14.54
CA ARG A 37 -4.53 -11.95 14.67
C ARG A 37 -4.30 -12.57 16.04
N ALA A 38 -3.07 -12.53 16.55
CA ALA A 38 -2.71 -13.08 17.85
C ALA A 38 -3.45 -12.38 19.02
N ALA A 39 -3.77 -11.10 18.87
CA ALA A 39 -4.59 -10.34 19.84
C ALA A 39 -6.11 -10.66 19.76
N GLY A 40 -6.54 -11.58 18.89
CA GLY A 40 -7.95 -11.95 18.75
C GLY A 40 -8.77 -10.95 17.92
N HIS A 41 -8.15 -10.26 16.97
CA HIS A 41 -8.81 -9.36 16.02
C HIS A 41 -8.85 -9.96 14.62
N ARG A 42 -9.84 -9.53 13.81
CA ARG A 42 -9.89 -9.83 12.37
C ARG A 42 -8.93 -8.91 11.64
N VAL A 43 -8.25 -9.42 10.61
CA VAL A 43 -7.36 -8.61 9.77
C VAL A 43 -7.58 -8.87 8.29
N THR A 44 -7.70 -7.80 7.52
CA THR A 44 -7.65 -7.80 6.05
C THR A 44 -6.34 -7.13 5.63
N VAL A 45 -5.64 -7.70 4.65
CA VAL A 45 -4.41 -7.10 4.10
C VAL A 45 -4.64 -6.79 2.63
N ILE A 46 -4.41 -5.54 2.24
CA ILE A 46 -4.41 -5.10 0.85
C ILE A 46 -2.95 -4.83 0.46
N ASP A 47 -2.37 -5.74 -0.32
CA ASP A 47 -1.06 -5.52 -0.92
C ASP A 47 -1.21 -4.89 -2.31
N ALA A 48 -1.19 -3.56 -2.37
CA ALA A 48 -1.44 -2.85 -3.63
C ALA A 48 -0.35 -3.10 -4.68
N THR A 49 0.91 -3.22 -4.25
CA THR A 49 2.01 -3.52 -5.17
C THR A 49 1.93 -4.97 -5.64
N GLY A 50 1.80 -5.92 -4.72
CA GLY A 50 1.78 -7.35 -5.05
C GLY A 50 0.55 -7.79 -5.86
N SER A 51 -0.61 -7.17 -5.62
CA SER A 51 -1.86 -7.54 -6.30
C SER A 51 -1.97 -7.05 -7.74
N ALA A 52 -1.12 -6.12 -8.16
CA ALA A 52 -1.14 -5.53 -9.49
C ALA A 52 0.27 -5.18 -9.98
N LEU A 53 1.19 -6.15 -9.91
CA LEU A 53 2.60 -5.98 -10.28
C LEU A 53 2.79 -5.42 -11.70
N ASP A 54 1.94 -5.81 -12.65
CA ASP A 54 2.04 -5.38 -14.05
C ASP A 54 1.40 -4.01 -14.31
N GLN A 55 0.69 -3.45 -13.33
CA GLN A 55 0.05 -2.15 -13.44
C GLN A 55 1.07 -1.04 -13.14
N ILE A 56 1.68 -0.49 -14.18
CA ILE A 56 2.66 0.59 -14.10
C ILE A 56 2.09 1.83 -14.79
N ARG A 57 2.11 2.98 -14.10
CA ARG A 57 1.57 4.25 -14.62
C ARG A 57 2.43 5.44 -14.18
N PRO A 58 2.44 6.57 -14.90
CA PRO A 58 3.06 7.79 -14.41
C PRO A 58 2.31 8.34 -13.18
N MET A 59 3.03 9.00 -12.28
CA MET A 59 2.43 9.73 -11.16
C MET A 59 1.83 11.05 -11.64
N ALA A 60 0.62 11.36 -11.19
CA ALA A 60 -0.05 12.63 -11.52
C ALA A 60 0.83 13.82 -11.08
N GLY A 61 1.06 14.77 -11.99
CA GLY A 61 1.91 15.95 -11.76
C GLY A 61 3.42 15.68 -11.75
N ARG A 62 3.87 14.42 -11.82
CA ARG A 62 5.28 13.99 -11.82
C ARG A 62 5.49 12.79 -12.74
N PRO A 63 5.42 12.98 -14.07
CA PRO A 63 5.49 11.87 -15.03
C PRO A 63 6.85 11.16 -15.08
N ASP A 64 7.89 11.76 -14.51
CA ASP A 64 9.22 11.18 -14.28
C ASP A 64 9.24 10.11 -13.18
N ILE A 65 8.15 10.01 -12.40
CA ILE A 65 7.93 8.99 -11.39
C ILE A 65 6.84 8.03 -11.89
N LEU A 66 7.14 6.74 -11.89
CA LEU A 66 6.18 5.68 -12.14
C LEU A 66 5.65 5.13 -10.81
N VAL A 67 4.36 4.84 -10.78
CA VAL A 67 3.67 4.13 -9.71
C VAL A 67 3.39 2.72 -10.19
N GLN A 68 3.69 1.71 -9.37
CA GLN A 68 3.50 0.29 -9.68
C GLN A 68 2.57 -0.35 -8.64
N GLY A 69 1.49 -0.97 -9.10
CA GLY A 69 0.44 -1.54 -8.25
C GLY A 69 -0.93 -0.86 -8.44
N LEU A 70 -1.87 -1.21 -7.57
CA LEU A 70 -3.24 -0.70 -7.59
C LEU A 70 -3.30 0.84 -7.56
N THR A 71 -4.38 1.40 -8.09
CA THR A 71 -4.72 2.82 -7.92
C THR A 71 -5.30 3.08 -6.53
N PRO A 72 -5.22 4.34 -6.03
CA PRO A 72 -5.93 4.74 -4.81
C PRO A 72 -7.41 4.32 -4.81
N ALA A 73 -8.13 4.55 -5.91
CA ALA A 73 -9.53 4.13 -6.03
C ALA A 73 -9.72 2.60 -5.96
N GLN A 74 -8.82 1.81 -6.57
CA GLN A 74 -8.86 0.34 -6.47
C GLN A 74 -8.58 -0.15 -5.05
N ILE A 75 -7.74 0.56 -4.30
CA ILE A 75 -7.46 0.26 -2.88
C ILE A 75 -8.68 0.60 -2.03
N ALA A 76 -9.24 1.81 -2.19
CA ALA A 76 -10.43 2.26 -1.47
C ALA A 76 -11.62 1.30 -1.67
N ALA A 77 -11.83 0.84 -2.91
CA ALA A 77 -12.87 -0.15 -3.24
C ALA A 77 -12.68 -1.53 -2.58
N GLN A 78 -11.47 -1.85 -2.09
CA GLN A 78 -11.17 -3.10 -1.38
C GLN A 78 -11.20 -2.96 0.14
N VAL A 79 -11.26 -1.73 0.68
CA VAL A 79 -11.36 -1.51 2.12
C VAL A 79 -12.72 -2.03 2.60
N PRO A 80 -12.75 -2.97 3.57
CA PRO A 80 -14.01 -3.49 4.09
C PRO A 80 -14.83 -2.39 4.77
N ALA A 81 -16.12 -2.32 4.45
CA ALA A 81 -17.03 -1.34 5.06
C ALA A 81 -17.22 -1.56 6.57
N ASP A 82 -16.93 -2.77 7.09
CA ASP A 82 -16.97 -3.13 8.50
C ASP A 82 -15.60 -3.00 9.21
N ALA A 83 -14.60 -2.36 8.58
CA ALA A 83 -13.30 -2.14 9.22
C ALA A 83 -13.39 -1.05 10.30
N ASP A 84 -12.96 -1.39 11.52
CA ASP A 84 -12.90 -0.45 12.66
C ASP A 84 -11.66 0.44 12.61
N ALA A 85 -10.60 -0.02 11.94
CA ALA A 85 -9.33 0.69 11.82
C ALA A 85 -8.66 0.41 10.49
N LEU A 86 -7.97 1.43 9.96
CA LEU A 86 -7.12 1.35 8.78
C LEU A 86 -5.67 1.66 9.15
N GLY A 87 -4.76 0.77 8.83
CA GLY A 87 -3.31 0.99 8.92
C GLY A 87 -2.70 1.05 7.53
N LEU A 88 -1.92 2.09 7.23
CA LEU A 88 -1.20 2.23 5.97
C LEU A 88 0.31 2.14 6.22
N SER A 89 0.99 1.24 5.52
CA SER A 89 2.44 1.16 5.59
C SER A 89 3.09 2.34 4.86
N CYS A 90 4.07 2.98 5.48
CA CYS A 90 4.89 4.02 4.86
C CYS A 90 6.35 3.78 5.26
N LEU A 91 6.96 2.75 4.66
CA LEU A 91 8.29 2.26 5.05
C LEU A 91 9.41 3.30 4.82
N PHE A 92 9.27 4.12 3.78
CA PHE A 92 10.20 5.21 3.46
C PHE A 92 9.42 6.51 3.31
N SER A 93 9.99 7.61 3.79
CA SER A 93 9.36 8.94 3.71
C SER A 93 9.09 9.38 2.25
N THR A 94 9.82 8.83 1.27
CA THR A 94 9.56 9.06 -0.16
C THR A 94 8.19 8.56 -0.61
N LEU A 95 7.57 7.60 0.10
CA LEU A 95 6.23 7.07 -0.18
C LEU A 95 5.10 7.95 0.36
N TRP A 96 5.41 9.03 1.09
CA TRP A 96 4.41 9.96 1.61
C TRP A 96 3.40 10.44 0.55
N PRO A 97 3.81 10.90 -0.66
CA PRO A 97 2.87 11.46 -1.63
C PRO A 97 1.82 10.43 -2.09
N ILE A 98 2.25 9.20 -2.36
CA ILE A 98 1.34 8.13 -2.79
C ILE A 98 0.49 7.63 -1.63
N SER A 99 1.06 7.58 -0.42
CA SER A 99 0.33 7.20 0.80
C SER A 99 -0.80 8.18 1.11
N ARG A 100 -0.53 9.49 0.96
CA ARG A 100 -1.53 10.55 1.10
C ARG A 100 -2.66 10.39 0.07
N GLN A 101 -2.33 10.14 -1.20
CA GLN A 101 -3.35 9.92 -2.24
C GLN A 101 -4.24 8.72 -1.94
N VAL A 102 -3.71 7.67 -1.32
CA VAL A 102 -4.51 6.51 -0.88
C VAL A 102 -5.48 6.88 0.24
N LEU A 103 -5.06 7.72 1.19
CA LEU A 103 -5.92 8.16 2.30
C LEU A 103 -6.97 9.22 1.90
N GLU A 104 -6.74 9.94 0.81
CA GLU A 104 -7.67 10.95 0.27
C GLU A 104 -8.74 10.34 -0.67
N ALA A 105 -8.57 9.09 -1.11
CA ALA A 105 -9.46 8.39 -2.05
C ALA A 105 -10.64 7.72 -1.35
#